data_AF-A0A2C9LMP4-F1
#
_entry.id   AF-A0A2C9LMP4-F1
#
_cell.length_a   1.000
_cell.length_b   1.000
_cell.length_c   1.000
_cell.angle_alpha   90.00
_cell.angle_beta   90.00
_cell.angle_gamma   90.00
#
_symmetry.space_group_name_H-M   'P 1'
#
loop_
_entity.id
_entity.type
_entity.pdbx_description
1 polymer ?
#
loop_
_entity_poly.entity_id
_entity_poly.type
_entity_poly.pdbx_seq_one_letter_code
_entity_poly.pdbx_strand_id
1 'polypeptide(L)'
;MATISAVLLALFSLVALSSACCTPDQWEGVESSIGGWAGRRRSGLLKEFVFASYDYTNKRSAAFLDYANGEYFNRFQIVVRYEGEVGNLYIVDLKRNKCWLKTLKRPFRQACIPEKAKSVGDYYLGLKGGFKVSGYAIEGERINAFISVQNVSGSCIPVSEAVYGKLTKGYFIYSH
;
A
#
# COMPACT_ATOMS: atom_id res chain seq x y z
N MET A 1 46.80 37.41 -0.10
CA MET A 1 46.96 36.04 -0.63
C MET A 1 45.67 35.28 -0.38
N ALA A 2 45.08 34.80 -1.46
CA ALA A 2 43.69 34.37 -1.53
C ALA A 2 43.51 32.87 -1.29
N THR A 3 42.49 32.55 -0.49
CA THR A 3 41.48 31.48 -0.66
C THR A 3 41.94 30.02 -0.90
N ILE A 4 41.99 29.23 0.18
CA ILE A 4 41.71 27.78 0.16
C ILE A 4 40.98 27.40 1.47
N SER A 5 39.72 27.77 1.66
CA SER A 5 38.91 27.28 2.80
C SER A 5 37.39 27.43 2.61
N ALA A 6 36.89 27.33 1.38
CA ALA A 6 35.44 27.47 1.12
C ALA A 6 34.85 26.42 0.16
N VAL A 7 35.63 25.44 -0.32
CA VAL A 7 35.13 24.47 -1.33
C VAL A 7 34.75 23.10 -0.72
N LEU A 8 35.14 22.79 0.53
CA LEU A 8 34.84 21.49 1.14
C LEU A 8 33.53 21.43 1.96
N LEU A 9 32.84 22.55 2.16
CA LEU A 9 31.58 22.61 2.93
C LEU A 9 30.31 22.67 2.07
N ALA A 10 30.41 22.36 0.77
CA ALA A 10 29.29 22.37 -0.17
C ALA A 10 28.80 20.96 -0.60
N LEU A 11 29.30 19.89 0.02
CA LEU A 11 28.99 18.50 -0.38
C LEU A 11 28.06 17.74 0.59
N PHE A 12 27.57 18.37 1.66
CA PHE A 12 26.83 17.67 2.73
C PHE A 12 25.33 18.00 2.84
N SER A 13 24.71 18.66 1.85
CA SER A 13 23.33 19.19 2.01
C SER A 13 22.31 18.77 0.95
N LEU A 14 22.58 17.75 0.11
CA LEU A 14 21.65 17.38 -0.98
C LEU A 14 21.38 15.87 -1.11
N VAL A 15 21.44 15.11 -0.01
CA VAL A 15 20.67 13.85 0.04
C VAL A 15 19.35 14.17 0.70
N ALA A 16 18.49 14.89 -0.02
CA ALA A 16 17.06 14.71 0.20
C ALA A 16 16.80 13.25 -0.14
N LEU A 17 16.67 12.39 0.88
CA LEU A 17 16.17 11.03 0.71
C LEU A 17 14.74 11.17 0.20
N SER A 18 14.57 11.32 -1.12
CA SER A 18 13.26 11.44 -1.74
C SER A 18 12.68 10.03 -1.84
N SER A 19 11.56 9.78 -1.17
CA SER A 19 10.65 8.70 -1.58
C SER A 19 10.50 8.75 -3.10
N ALA A 20 10.59 7.60 -3.80
CA ALA A 20 10.60 7.60 -5.26
C ALA A 20 9.41 8.38 -5.86
N CYS A 21 8.26 8.30 -5.19
CA CYS A 21 7.04 9.05 -5.47
C CYS A 21 5.93 8.67 -4.47
N CYS A 22 4.83 9.42 -4.48
CA CYS A 22 3.62 9.15 -3.71
C CYS A 22 2.38 9.06 -4.63
N THR A 23 1.34 8.37 -4.17
CA THR A 23 0.03 8.44 -4.82
C THR A 23 -0.57 9.85 -4.70
N PRO A 24 -1.56 10.22 -5.53
CA PRO A 24 -2.32 11.45 -5.33
C PRO A 24 -2.92 11.52 -3.91
N ASP A 25 -3.05 12.71 -3.36
CA ASP A 25 -3.61 12.89 -2.02
C ASP A 25 -5.06 12.40 -1.91
N GLN A 26 -5.80 12.41 -3.02
CA GLN A 26 -7.18 11.95 -3.11
C GLN A 26 -7.37 11.13 -4.36
N TRP A 27 -7.91 9.93 -4.20
CA TRP A 27 -8.30 9.07 -5.31
C TRP A 27 -9.36 8.06 -4.89
N GLU A 28 -10.09 7.58 -5.88
CA GLU A 28 -10.99 6.44 -5.75
C GLU A 28 -10.63 5.41 -6.82
N GLY A 29 -10.79 4.14 -6.50
CA GLY A 29 -10.34 3.07 -7.37
C GLY A 29 -10.98 1.74 -7.04
N VAL A 30 -10.76 0.81 -7.95
CA VAL A 30 -11.15 -0.58 -7.79
C VAL A 30 -9.89 -1.43 -7.79
N GLU A 31 -9.82 -2.32 -6.82
CA GLU A 31 -8.77 -3.32 -6.69
C GLU A 31 -9.40 -4.70 -6.68
N SER A 32 -8.75 -5.65 -7.37
CA SER A 32 -9.02 -7.07 -7.19
C SER A 32 -7.79 -7.74 -6.63
N SER A 33 -7.95 -8.47 -5.54
CA SER A 33 -6.86 -9.22 -4.90
C SER A 33 -7.12 -10.72 -5.00
N ILE A 34 -6.05 -11.49 -5.20
CA ILE A 34 -6.07 -12.94 -5.06
C ILE A 34 -4.92 -13.32 -4.14
N GLY A 35 -5.27 -13.86 -2.97
CA GLY A 35 -4.32 -14.28 -1.95
C GLY A 35 -4.32 -15.79 -1.77
N GLY A 36 -3.16 -16.39 -1.61
CA GLY A 36 -3.02 -17.81 -1.30
C GLY A 36 -2.20 -18.01 -0.03
N TRP A 37 -2.50 -19.05 0.73
CA TRP A 37 -1.61 -19.49 1.80
C TRP A 37 -1.44 -21.00 1.77
N ALA A 38 -0.25 -21.45 2.17
CA ALA A 38 0.09 -22.84 2.33
C ALA A 38 0.72 -23.05 3.71
N GLY A 39 0.14 -23.96 4.48
CA GLY A 39 0.70 -24.47 5.74
C GLY A 39 0.80 -25.99 5.68
N ARG A 40 1.48 -26.60 6.66
CA ARG A 40 1.80 -28.04 6.68
C ARG A 40 0.60 -28.99 6.46
N ARG A 41 -0.61 -28.58 6.84
CA ARG A 41 -1.85 -29.39 6.73
C ARG A 41 -3.04 -28.66 6.14
N ARG A 42 -2.89 -27.38 5.80
CA ARG A 42 -4.00 -26.52 5.35
C ARG A 42 -3.47 -25.54 4.32
N SER A 43 -4.19 -25.38 3.24
CA SER A 43 -4.03 -24.30 2.29
C SER A 43 -5.37 -23.59 2.13
N GLY A 44 -5.34 -22.43 1.50
CA GLY A 44 -6.57 -21.79 1.05
C GLY A 44 -6.28 -20.70 0.04
N LEU A 45 -7.37 -20.32 -0.61
CA LEU A 45 -7.40 -19.28 -1.63
C LEU A 45 -8.43 -18.25 -1.21
N LEU A 46 -8.04 -17.00 -1.32
CA LEU A 46 -8.82 -15.83 -1.04
C LEU A 46 -8.97 -15.03 -2.33
N LYS A 47 -10.17 -14.56 -2.61
CA LYS A 47 -10.44 -13.58 -3.68
C LYS A 47 -11.18 -12.41 -3.08
N GLU A 48 -10.76 -11.23 -3.46
CA GLU A 48 -11.34 -9.98 -2.96
C GLU A 48 -11.56 -9.02 -4.11
N PHE A 49 -12.65 -8.29 -4.02
CA PHE A 49 -12.93 -7.14 -4.87
C PHE A 49 -13.23 -5.95 -3.97
N VAL A 50 -12.46 -4.89 -4.14
CA VAL A 50 -12.46 -3.75 -3.23
C VAL A 50 -12.71 -2.48 -4.04
N PHE A 51 -13.76 -1.74 -3.69
CA PHE A 51 -13.84 -0.34 -4.05
C PHE A 51 -13.20 0.48 -2.92
N ALA A 52 -12.16 1.24 -3.23
CA ALA A 52 -11.40 2.01 -2.27
C ALA A 52 -11.52 3.51 -2.55
N SER A 53 -11.68 4.29 -1.49
CA SER A 53 -11.57 5.75 -1.49
C SER A 53 -10.47 6.14 -0.51
N TYR A 54 -9.51 6.93 -0.97
CA TYR A 54 -8.35 7.39 -0.20
C TYR A 54 -8.32 8.91 -0.18
N ASP A 55 -8.12 9.50 1.00
CA ASP A 55 -8.10 10.94 1.21
C ASP A 55 -7.07 11.30 2.30
N TYR A 56 -5.83 11.52 1.87
CA TYR A 56 -4.72 11.94 2.72
C TYR A 56 -4.94 13.32 3.32
N THR A 57 -5.49 14.25 2.53
CA THR A 57 -5.78 15.62 2.98
C THR A 57 -6.68 15.65 4.21
N ASN A 58 -7.74 14.81 4.23
CA ASN A 58 -8.65 14.70 5.36
C ASN A 58 -8.35 13.50 6.28
N LYS A 59 -7.19 12.86 6.12
CA LYS A 59 -6.72 11.69 6.89
C LYS A 59 -7.77 10.59 7.06
N ARG A 60 -8.40 10.17 5.96
CA ARG A 60 -9.45 9.15 5.95
C ARG A 60 -9.34 8.23 4.75
N SER A 61 -9.86 7.02 4.91
CA SER A 61 -10.04 6.08 3.81
C SER A 61 -11.27 5.21 4.05
N ALA A 62 -11.81 4.67 2.97
CA ALA A 62 -12.88 3.68 3.00
C ALA A 62 -12.58 2.57 2.00
N ALA A 63 -12.93 1.35 2.36
CA ALA A 63 -12.85 0.18 1.51
C ALA A 63 -14.14 -0.64 1.63
N PHE A 64 -14.76 -0.92 0.49
CA PHE A 64 -15.96 -1.74 0.37
C PHE A 64 -15.55 -3.06 -0.26
N LEU A 65 -15.49 -4.10 0.57
CA LEU A 65 -14.86 -5.37 0.26
C LEU A 65 -15.92 -6.44 0.03
N ASP A 66 -15.91 -7.05 -1.16
CA ASP A 66 -16.53 -8.33 -1.43
C ASP A 66 -15.47 -9.44 -1.27
N TYR A 67 -15.68 -10.33 -0.29
CA TYR A 67 -14.75 -11.38 0.12
C TYR A 67 -15.27 -12.76 -0.27
N ALA A 68 -14.43 -13.59 -0.89
CA ALA A 68 -14.74 -14.98 -1.22
C ALA A 68 -13.59 -15.94 -0.85
N ASN A 69 -13.91 -17.02 -0.14
CA ASN A 69 -13.00 -18.11 0.22
C ASN A 69 -13.73 -19.46 0.08
N GLY A 70 -13.51 -20.14 -1.05
CA GLY A 70 -14.29 -21.32 -1.43
C GLY A 70 -15.77 -20.96 -1.57
N GLU A 71 -16.64 -21.68 -0.87
CA GLU A 71 -18.09 -21.42 -0.84
C GLU A 71 -18.49 -20.30 0.13
N TYR A 72 -17.56 -19.82 0.95
CA TYR A 72 -17.85 -18.74 1.88
C TYR A 72 -17.73 -17.39 1.19
N PHE A 73 -18.84 -16.63 1.19
CA PHE A 73 -18.90 -15.24 0.74
C PHE A 73 -19.32 -14.30 1.87
N ASN A 74 -18.67 -13.13 1.94
CA ASN A 74 -19.04 -12.06 2.87
C ASN A 74 -18.79 -10.67 2.27
N ARG A 75 -19.43 -9.65 2.85
CA ARG A 75 -19.24 -8.24 2.49
C ARG A 75 -18.86 -7.42 3.71
N PHE A 76 -17.82 -6.60 3.58
CA PHE A 76 -17.36 -5.72 4.62
C PHE A 76 -17.32 -4.27 4.17
N GLN A 77 -17.60 -3.34 5.09
CA GLN A 77 -17.25 -1.94 4.96
C GLN A 77 -16.17 -1.62 5.97
N ILE A 78 -15.04 -1.12 5.50
CA ILE A 78 -13.90 -0.77 6.32
C ILE A 78 -13.71 0.73 6.19
N VAL A 79 -13.78 1.47 7.29
CA VAL A 79 -13.59 2.92 7.29
C VAL A 79 -12.49 3.27 8.28
N VAL A 80 -11.54 4.06 7.85
CA VAL A 80 -10.49 4.63 8.69
C VAL A 80 -10.67 6.13 8.73
N ARG A 81 -10.72 6.69 9.94
CA ARG A 81 -10.82 8.14 10.14
C ARG A 81 -9.89 8.58 11.26
N TYR A 82 -9.16 9.65 11.02
CA TYR A 82 -8.29 10.25 12.03
C TYR A 82 -8.87 11.56 12.57
N GLU A 83 -8.69 11.76 13.86
CA GLU A 83 -8.93 13.00 14.57
C GLU A 83 -7.62 13.39 15.27
N GLY A 84 -6.89 14.34 14.67
CA GLY A 84 -5.51 14.64 15.06
C GLY A 84 -4.56 13.49 14.72
N GLU A 85 -3.96 12.91 15.75
CA GLU A 85 -2.98 11.81 15.66
C GLU A 85 -3.59 10.44 16.04
N VAL A 86 -4.85 10.42 16.47
CA VAL A 86 -5.56 9.19 16.82
C VAL A 86 -6.46 8.77 15.68
N GLY A 87 -6.28 7.55 15.20
CA GLY A 87 -7.14 6.95 14.18
C GLY A 87 -8.17 6.02 14.78
N ASN A 88 -9.29 5.86 14.10
CA ASN A 88 -10.30 4.85 14.36
C ASN A 88 -10.54 4.02 13.10
N LEU A 89 -10.46 2.71 13.25
CA LEU A 89 -10.80 1.71 12.24
C LEU A 89 -12.16 1.12 12.60
N TYR A 90 -13.13 1.31 11.71
CA TYR A 90 -14.46 0.72 11.76
C TYR A 90 -14.53 -0.41 10.75
N ILE A 91 -14.97 -1.59 11.18
CA ILE A 91 -15.19 -2.73 10.31
C ILE A 91 -16.65 -3.16 10.48
N VAL A 92 -17.42 -3.12 9.40
CA VAL A 92 -18.83 -3.52 9.39
C VAL A 92 -18.96 -4.81 8.58
N ASP A 93 -19.34 -5.90 9.23
CA ASP A 93 -19.77 -7.14 8.56
C ASP A 93 -21.25 -7.01 8.21
N LEU A 94 -21.51 -6.77 6.92
CA LEU A 94 -22.86 -6.51 6.42
C LEU A 94 -23.74 -7.75 6.49
N LYS A 95 -23.16 -8.96 6.42
CA LYS A 95 -23.91 -10.23 6.49
C LYS A 95 -24.38 -10.52 7.91
N ARG A 96 -23.55 -10.19 8.91
CA ARG A 96 -23.87 -10.41 10.33
C ARG A 96 -24.50 -9.20 11.01
N ASN A 97 -24.55 -8.06 10.32
CA ASN A 97 -24.94 -6.76 10.87
C ASN A 97 -24.16 -6.45 12.16
N LYS A 98 -22.84 -6.65 12.13
CA LYS A 98 -21.94 -6.38 13.27
C LYS A 98 -20.91 -5.33 12.90
N CYS A 99 -20.61 -4.45 13.85
CA CYS A 99 -19.59 -3.43 13.71
C CYS A 99 -18.53 -3.61 14.80
N TRP A 100 -17.25 -3.52 14.41
CA TRP A 100 -16.11 -3.50 15.33
C TRP A 100 -15.36 -2.18 15.18
N LEU A 101 -14.91 -1.66 16.32
CA LEU A 101 -14.08 -0.47 16.41
C LEU A 101 -12.71 -0.85 16.93
N LYS A 102 -11.66 -0.32 16.30
CA LYS A 102 -10.29 -0.42 16.79
C LYS A 102 -9.60 0.94 16.70
N THR A 103 -9.06 1.41 17.82
CA THR A 103 -8.21 2.60 17.83
C THR A 103 -6.85 2.30 17.22
N LEU A 104 -6.42 3.17 16.31
CA LEU A 104 -5.13 3.15 15.64
C LEU A 104 -4.19 4.13 16.34
N LYS A 105 -3.02 3.62 16.76
CA LYS A 105 -1.97 4.42 17.42
C LYS A 105 -0.93 4.99 16.44
N ARG A 106 -0.93 4.50 15.20
CA ARG A 106 -0.01 4.96 14.16
C ARG A 106 -0.65 6.13 13.44
N PRO A 107 0.11 7.13 12.95
CA PRO A 107 -0.45 8.24 12.19
C PRO A 107 -0.96 7.78 10.82
N PHE A 108 -1.89 8.55 10.24
CA PHE A 108 -2.28 8.39 8.85
C PHE A 108 -1.10 8.80 7.96
N ARG A 109 -0.60 7.88 7.14
CA ARG A 109 0.57 8.12 6.27
C ARG A 109 0.14 8.25 4.83
N GLN A 110 0.83 9.11 4.09
CA GLN A 110 0.69 9.15 2.65
C GLN A 110 1.16 7.82 2.06
N ALA A 111 0.42 7.30 1.08
CA ALA A 111 0.81 6.10 0.37
C ALA A 111 1.95 6.43 -0.61
N CYS A 112 3.18 6.17 -0.18
CA CYS A 112 4.40 6.45 -0.94
C CYS A 112 5.25 5.20 -1.11
N ILE A 113 6.04 5.16 -2.19
CA ILE A 113 7.11 4.17 -2.34
C ILE A 113 8.15 4.44 -1.24
N PRO A 114 8.42 3.49 -0.34
CA PRO A 114 9.39 3.69 0.73
C PRO A 114 10.78 3.99 0.18
N GLU A 115 11.54 4.85 0.84
CA GLU A 115 12.93 5.18 0.44
C GLU A 115 13.83 3.95 0.34
N LYS A 116 13.59 2.93 1.17
CA LYS A 116 14.34 1.67 1.18
C LYS A 116 13.92 0.69 0.07
N ALA A 117 12.93 1.04 -0.76
CA ALA A 117 12.49 0.19 -1.85
C ALA A 117 13.58 0.16 -2.94
N LYS A 118 13.90 -1.03 -3.44
CA LYS A 118 14.86 -1.21 -4.54
C LYS A 118 14.11 -1.11 -5.86
N SER A 119 14.53 -0.21 -6.74
CA SER A 119 14.03 -0.20 -8.12
C SER A 119 14.41 -1.50 -8.81
N VAL A 120 13.42 -2.21 -9.34
CA VAL A 120 13.61 -3.46 -10.11
C VAL A 120 13.76 -3.15 -11.59
N GLY A 121 13.14 -2.07 -12.07
CA GLY A 121 13.22 -1.60 -13.45
C GLY A 121 11.88 -1.13 -13.98
N ASP A 122 11.90 -0.68 -15.24
CA ASP A 122 10.72 -0.25 -15.98
C ASP A 122 10.26 -1.35 -16.93
N TYR A 123 8.94 -1.49 -17.12
CA TYR A 123 8.33 -2.37 -18.09
C TYR A 123 7.08 -1.74 -18.71
N TYR A 124 6.53 -2.37 -19.76
CA TYR A 124 5.33 -1.89 -20.43
C TYR A 124 4.20 -2.90 -20.26
N LEU A 125 3.02 -2.40 -19.92
CA LEU A 125 1.77 -3.16 -19.95
C LEU A 125 1.03 -2.90 -21.26
N GLY A 126 0.74 -3.97 -22.00
CA GLY A 126 0.08 -3.92 -23.31
C GLY A 126 1.05 -4.05 -24.48
N LEU A 127 0.56 -3.72 -25.69
CA LEU A 127 1.34 -3.77 -26.93
C LEU A 127 2.20 -2.51 -27.11
N LYS A 128 2.79 -2.31 -28.30
CA LYS A 128 3.58 -1.11 -28.64
C LYS A 128 2.76 0.16 -28.36
N GLY A 129 3.31 1.07 -27.55
CA GLY A 129 2.60 2.25 -27.05
C GLY A 129 1.81 2.03 -25.75
N GLY A 130 1.99 0.87 -25.10
CA GLY A 130 1.37 0.53 -23.83
C GLY A 130 1.84 1.39 -22.65
N PHE A 131 1.29 1.10 -21.48
CA PHE A 131 1.55 1.87 -20.27
C PHE A 131 2.93 1.55 -19.71
N LYS A 132 3.80 2.56 -19.63
CA LYS A 132 5.08 2.43 -18.94
C LYS A 132 4.84 2.36 -17.43
N VAL A 133 5.37 1.33 -16.79
CA VAL A 133 5.23 1.05 -15.36
C VAL A 133 6.62 0.85 -14.75
N SER A 134 6.83 1.34 -13.55
CA SER A 134 8.06 1.14 -12.77
C SER A 134 7.80 0.17 -11.64
N GLY A 135 8.67 -0.84 -11.49
CA GLY A 135 8.59 -1.86 -10.46
C GLY A 135 9.55 -1.61 -9.31
N TYR A 136 9.09 -1.81 -8.07
CA TYR A 136 9.85 -1.64 -6.84
C TYR A 136 9.72 -2.87 -5.96
N ALA A 137 10.85 -3.35 -5.44
CA ALA A 137 10.91 -4.43 -4.46
C ALA A 137 11.12 -3.86 -3.06
N ILE A 138 10.30 -4.30 -2.11
CA ILE A 138 10.42 -3.96 -0.70
C ILE A 138 10.74 -5.26 0.04
N GLU A 139 11.95 -5.30 0.58
CA GLU A 139 12.40 -6.42 1.42
C GLU A 139 12.04 -6.16 2.89
N GLY A 140 11.40 -7.13 3.51
CA GLY A 140 11.11 -7.15 4.93
C GLY A 140 11.56 -8.46 5.56
N GLU A 141 11.68 -8.48 6.88
CA GLU A 141 12.19 -9.66 7.61
C GLU A 141 11.35 -10.93 7.40
N ARG A 142 10.03 -10.76 7.19
CA ARG A 142 9.08 -11.88 7.04
C ARG A 142 8.22 -11.78 5.81
N ILE A 143 7.99 -10.57 5.33
CA ILE A 143 7.09 -10.24 4.23
C ILE A 143 7.88 -9.35 3.29
N ASN A 144 7.86 -9.70 2.02
CA ASN A 144 8.34 -8.90 0.93
C ASN A 144 7.14 -8.39 0.13
N ALA A 145 7.34 -7.29 -0.59
CA ALA A 145 6.37 -6.78 -1.54
C ALA A 145 7.06 -6.43 -2.86
N PHE A 146 6.36 -6.67 -3.96
CA PHE A 146 6.66 -6.08 -5.25
C PHE A 146 5.51 -5.14 -5.62
N ILE A 147 5.82 -3.86 -5.80
CA ILE A 147 4.83 -2.83 -6.13
C ILE A 147 5.15 -2.31 -7.51
N SER A 148 4.13 -2.16 -8.34
CA SER A 148 4.26 -1.51 -9.63
C SER A 148 3.40 -0.26 -9.70
N VAL A 149 3.97 0.81 -10.24
CA VAL A 149 3.33 2.12 -10.33
C VAL A 149 3.53 2.73 -11.70
N GLN A 150 2.51 3.46 -12.16
CA GLN A 150 2.64 4.34 -13.30
C GLN A 150 2.91 5.76 -12.79
N ASN A 151 3.99 6.38 -13.27
CA ASN A 151 4.23 7.79 -13.00
C ASN A 151 3.41 8.65 -13.97
N VAL A 152 2.43 9.37 -13.43
CA VAL A 152 1.61 10.34 -14.16
C VAL A 152 1.79 11.70 -13.51
N SER A 153 2.48 12.62 -14.21
CA SER A 153 2.74 13.98 -13.74
C SER A 153 3.40 14.04 -12.34
N GLY A 154 4.32 13.11 -12.04
CA GLY A 154 5.02 13.02 -10.76
C GLY A 154 4.26 12.25 -9.67
N SER A 155 3.00 11.87 -9.91
CA SER A 155 2.23 11.01 -9.01
C SER A 155 2.41 9.54 -9.38
N CYS A 156 2.51 8.68 -8.38
CA CYS A 156 2.60 7.24 -8.56
C CYS A 156 1.23 6.59 -8.41
N ILE A 157 0.60 6.35 -9.56
CA ILE A 157 -0.67 5.65 -9.63
C ILE A 157 -0.38 4.15 -9.43
N PRO A 158 -0.95 3.50 -8.40
CA PRO A 158 -0.72 2.09 -8.14
C PRO A 158 -1.30 1.25 -9.29
N VAL A 159 -0.53 0.30 -9.80
CA VAL A 159 -0.93 -0.59 -10.90
C VAL A 159 -1.09 -2.02 -10.41
N SER A 160 -0.13 -2.51 -9.63
CA SER A 160 -0.25 -3.81 -8.98
C SER A 160 0.61 -3.91 -7.72
N GLU A 161 0.20 -4.77 -6.81
CA GLU A 161 0.98 -5.16 -5.65
C GLU A 161 1.00 -6.69 -5.55
N ALA A 162 2.16 -7.25 -5.22
CA ALA A 162 2.31 -8.64 -4.84
C ALA A 162 3.03 -8.72 -3.50
N VAL A 163 2.30 -9.13 -2.46
CA VAL A 163 2.85 -9.34 -1.12
C VAL A 163 3.08 -10.84 -0.89
N TYR A 164 4.28 -11.21 -0.47
CA TYR A 164 4.64 -12.62 -0.28
C TYR A 164 5.62 -12.81 0.87
N GLY A 165 5.53 -13.95 1.56
CA GLY A 165 6.43 -14.26 2.66
C GLY A 165 5.85 -15.26 3.65
N LYS A 166 6.50 -15.35 4.81
CA LYS A 166 6.08 -16.23 5.91
C LYS A 166 5.16 -15.48 6.85
N LEU A 167 3.87 -15.79 6.78
CA LEU A 167 2.89 -15.28 7.73
C LEU A 167 2.98 -16.06 9.04
N THR A 168 3.05 -15.35 10.15
CA THR A 168 2.85 -15.95 11.48
C THR A 168 1.37 -15.88 11.86
N LYS A 169 0.89 -16.82 12.68
CA LYS A 169 -0.52 -16.85 13.15
C LYS A 169 -0.91 -15.47 13.70
N GLY A 170 -1.86 -14.80 13.04
CA GLY A 170 -2.40 -13.49 13.45
C GLY A 170 -2.33 -12.38 12.39
N TYR A 171 -1.53 -12.52 11.34
CA TYR A 171 -1.35 -11.46 10.34
C TYR A 171 -2.45 -11.37 9.27
N PHE A 172 -3.22 -12.45 9.06
CA PHE A 172 -4.28 -12.51 8.05
C PHE A 172 -5.42 -11.50 8.25
N ILE A 173 -5.50 -10.84 9.40
CA ILE A 173 -6.60 -9.92 9.76
C ILE A 173 -6.16 -8.45 9.74
N TYR A 174 -4.85 -8.16 9.62
CA TYR A 174 -4.33 -6.80 9.90
C TYR A 174 -3.34 -6.24 8.87
N SER A 175 -3.13 -6.90 7.73
CA SER A 175 -2.27 -6.40 6.66
C SER A 175 -3.10 -5.82 5.52
N HIS A 176 -3.91 -4.81 5.82
CA HIS A 176 -4.42 -3.78 4.92
C HIS A 176 -4.49 -2.47 5.71
#